data_AF-A0A101FN71-F1
#
_entry.id   AF-A0A101FN71-F1
#
_cell.length_a   1.000
_cell.length_b   1.000
_cell.length_c   1.000
_cell.angle_alpha   90.00
_cell.angle_beta   90.00
_cell.angle_gamma   90.00
#
_symmetry.space_group_name_H-M   'P 1'
#
loop_
_entity.id
_entity.type
_entity.pdbx_description
1 polymer ?
#
loop_
_entity_poly.entity_id
_entity_poly.type
_entity_poly.pdbx_seq_one_letter_code
_entity_poly.pdbx_strand_id
1 'polypeptide(L)' 'MRALASVVGEDELSQVDAAYMDFGKAFEERFVRQSYDEDRDIGQSLDMAWELLKVLPKGELTRIPKEEIERRIK' A
#
# COMPACT_ATOMS: atom_id res chain seq x y z
N MET A 1 0.27 -13.16 0.44
CA MET A 1 -0.85 -12.33 0.94
C MET A 1 -2.22 -12.78 0.43
N ARG A 2 -2.36 -13.32 -0.80
CA ARG A 2 -3.63 -13.96 -1.25
C ARG A 2 -4.08 -15.18 -0.44
N ALA A 3 -3.16 -15.86 0.27
CA ALA A 3 -3.46 -17.07 1.03
C ALA A 3 -4.30 -16.85 2.30
N LEU A 4 -4.35 -15.63 2.85
CA LEU A 4 -5.18 -15.33 4.03
C LEU A 4 -6.64 -15.09 3.62
N ALA A 5 -6.86 -14.26 2.60
CA ALA A 5 -8.21 -13.93 2.13
C ALA A 5 -8.93 -15.05 1.37
N SER A 6 -8.22 -16.05 0.84
CA SER A 6 -8.90 -17.21 0.23
C SER A 6 -9.36 -18.27 1.24
N VAL A 7 -8.95 -18.13 2.50
CA VAL A 7 -9.21 -19.12 3.58
C VAL A 7 -10.10 -18.52 4.67
N VAL A 8 -10.01 -17.20 4.90
CA VAL A 8 -10.85 -16.44 5.84
C VAL A 8 -11.70 -15.48 5.01
N GLY A 9 -13.02 -15.57 5.10
CA GLY A 9 -13.93 -14.68 4.37
C GLY A 9 -13.66 -13.21 4.70
N GLU A 10 -13.84 -12.30 3.73
CA GLU A 10 -13.53 -10.87 3.89
C GLU A 10 -14.25 -10.24 5.12
N ASP A 11 -15.38 -10.80 5.57
CA ASP A 11 -16.17 -10.35 6.72
C ASP A 11 -15.57 -10.68 8.12
N GLU A 12 -14.56 -11.55 8.19
CA GLU A 12 -13.87 -11.90 9.46
C GLU A 12 -12.52 -11.17 9.63
N LEU A 13 -12.13 -10.33 8.66
CA LEU A 13 -10.87 -9.61 8.70
C LEU A 13 -10.91 -8.47 9.73
N SER A 14 -9.82 -8.29 10.47
CA SER A 14 -9.63 -7.07 11.25
C SER A 14 -9.53 -5.86 10.31
N GLN A 15 -9.83 -4.65 10.80
CA GLN A 15 -9.67 -3.43 10.00
C GLN A 15 -8.23 -3.28 9.46
N VAL A 16 -7.24 -3.77 10.21
CA VAL A 16 -5.83 -3.75 9.81
C VAL A 16 -5.58 -4.74 8.68
N ASP A 17 -6.09 -5.97 8.77
CA ASP A 17 -5.94 -6.97 7.71
C ASP A 17 -6.64 -6.53 6.42
N ALA A 18 -7.82 -5.92 6.53
CA ALA A 18 -8.52 -5.32 5.40
C ALA A 18 -7.67 -4.21 4.74
N ALA A 19 -7.05 -3.33 5.52
CA ALA A 19 -6.15 -2.30 5.00
C ALA A 19 -4.92 -2.88 4.29
N TYR A 20 -4.35 -3.99 4.78
CA TYR A 20 -3.27 -4.70 4.10
C TYR A 20 -3.72 -5.33 2.78
N MET A 21 -4.94 -5.89 2.74
CA MET A 21 -5.53 -6.41 1.50
C MET A 21 -5.75 -5.32 0.46
N ASP A 22 -6.29 -4.18 0.88
CA ASP A 22 -6.51 -3.02 0.01
C ASP A 22 -5.18 -2.43 -0.49
N PHE A 23 -4.18 -2.32 0.38
CA PHE A 23 -2.83 -1.94 -0.01
C PHE A 23 -2.26 -2.90 -1.06
N GLY A 24 -2.37 -4.21 -0.83
CA GLY A 24 -1.89 -5.24 -1.75
C GLY A 24 -2.54 -5.15 -3.13
N LYS A 25 -3.87 -5.02 -3.18
CA LYS A 25 -4.64 -4.82 -4.42
C LYS A 25 -4.16 -3.54 -5.15
N ALA A 26 -4.11 -2.41 -4.44
CA ALA A 26 -3.69 -1.14 -5.02
C ALA A 26 -2.23 -1.13 -5.48
N PHE A 27 -1.34 -1.83 -4.77
CA PHE A 27 0.07 -1.99 -5.15
C PHE A 27 0.21 -2.80 -6.45
N GLU A 28 -0.47 -3.94 -6.56
CA GLU A 28 -0.47 -4.74 -7.79
C GLU A 28 -1.02 -3.94 -8.98
N GLU A 29 -2.16 -3.27 -8.81
CA GLU A 29 -2.89 -2.64 -9.91
C GLU A 29 -2.37 -1.27 -10.34
N ARG A 30 -1.77 -0.50 -9.43
CA ARG A 30 -1.33 0.88 -9.70
C ARG A 30 0.19 1.01 -9.76
N PHE A 31 0.90 0.36 -8.85
CA PHE A 31 2.35 0.49 -8.76
C PHE A 31 3.05 -0.50 -9.69
N VAL A 32 2.77 -1.80 -9.56
CA VAL A 32 3.44 -2.84 -10.35
C VAL A 32 2.96 -2.83 -11.80
N ARG A 33 1.65 -2.65 -12.02
CA ARG A 33 1.04 -2.65 -13.36
C ARG A 33 1.23 -1.32 -14.10
N GLN A 34 2.49 -1.01 -14.42
CA GLN A 34 2.84 0.05 -15.36
C GLN A 34 2.40 -0.33 -16.78
N SER A 35 1.84 0.61 -17.53
CA SER A 35 1.45 0.36 -18.93
C SER A 35 2.68 0.29 -19.85
N TYR A 36 2.55 -0.37 -21.00
CA TYR A 36 3.64 -0.51 -21.97
C TYR A 36 4.14 0.83 -22.53
N ASP A 37 3.27 1.82 -22.57
CA ASP A 37 3.48 3.18 -23.06
C ASP A 37 3.65 4.21 -21.93
N GLU A 38 3.73 3.75 -20.68
CA GLU A 38 3.94 4.60 -19.52
C GLU A 38 5.43 4.65 -19.18
N ASP A 39 6.03 5.84 -19.28
CA ASP A 39 7.37 6.11 -18.76
C ASP A 39 7.24 6.86 -17.43
N ARG A 40 7.69 6.23 -16.34
CA ARG A 40 7.68 6.81 -15.00
C ARG A 40 9.10 7.02 -14.55
N ASP A 41 9.41 8.27 -14.19
CA ASP A 41 10.64 8.55 -13.48
C ASP A 41 10.58 8.01 -12.03
N ILE A 42 11.74 7.97 -11.40
CA ILE A 42 11.87 7.47 -10.04
C ILE A 42 11.09 8.33 -9.02
N GLY A 43 10.97 9.64 -9.25
CA GLY A 43 10.22 10.55 -8.39
C GLY A 43 8.72 10.24 -8.43
N GLN A 44 8.15 10.07 -9.62
CA GLN A 44 6.76 9.67 -9.80
C GLN A 44 6.45 8.33 -9.14
N SER A 45 7.38 7.37 -9.26
CA SER A 45 7.27 6.08 -8.59
C SER A 45 7.26 6.24 -7.07
N LEU A 46 8.20 7.03 -6.51
CA LEU A 46 8.27 7.27 -5.08
C LEU A 46 7.03 8.00 -4.55
N ASP A 47 6.52 8.99 -5.27
CA ASP A 47 5.30 9.70 -4.88
C ASP A 47 4.09 8.75 -4.89
N MET A 48 3.97 7.87 -5.90
CA MET A 48 2.93 6.85 -5.93
C MET A 48 3.06 5.85 -4.77
N ALA A 49 4.26 5.41 -4.45
CA ALA A 49 4.49 4.52 -3.31
C ALA A 49 4.01 5.19 -2.00
N TRP A 50 4.32 6.47 -1.79
CA TRP A 50 3.82 7.21 -0.63
C TRP A 50 2.30 7.32 -0.61
N GLU A 51 1.64 7.55 -1.75
CA GLU A 51 0.17 7.56 -1.81
C GLU A 51 -0.44 6.20 -1.43
N LEU A 52 0.16 5.10 -1.87
CA LEU A 52 -0.32 3.75 -1.54
C LEU A 52 -0.10 3.41 -0.07
N LEU A 53 1.02 3.83 0.53
CA LEU A 53 1.30 3.60 1.94
C LEU A 53 0.29 4.30 2.87
N LYS A 54 -0.43 5.33 2.42
CA LYS A 54 -1.48 6.00 3.21
C LYS A 54 -2.69 5.11 3.50
N VAL A 55 -2.86 4.02 2.76
CA VAL A 55 -3.92 3.02 3.00
C VAL A 55 -3.69 2.32 4.35
N LEU A 56 -2.42 2.16 4.74
CA LEU A 56 -2.06 1.52 5.99
C LEU A 56 -2.13 2.51 7.16
N PRO A 57 -2.59 2.08 8.35
CA PRO A 57 -2.48 2.89 9.56
C PRO A 57 -1.01 3.26 9.84
N LYS A 58 -0.76 4.49 10.33
CA LYS A 58 0.62 4.96 10.59
C LYS A 58 1.43 4.03 11.51
N GLY A 59 0.77 3.34 12.45
CA GLY A 59 1.40 2.39 13.36
C GLY A 59 1.97 1.14 12.66
N GLU A 60 1.43 0.80 11.49
CA GLU A 60 1.88 -0.35 10.69
C GLU A 60 3.15 -0.06 9.88
N LEU A 61 3.51 1.23 9.69
CA LEU A 61 4.69 1.67 8.94
C LEU A 61 6.00 1.56 9.76
N THR A 62 6.20 0.41 10.41
CA THR A 62 7.27 0.16 11.41
C THR A 62 8.71 0.26 10.88
N ARG A 63 8.89 0.25 9.55
CA ARG A 63 10.20 0.31 8.89
C ARG A 63 10.56 1.69 8.38
N ILE A 64 9.68 2.67 8.54
CA ILE A 64 9.86 4.04 8.08
C ILE A 64 10.12 4.93 9.30
N PRO A 65 11.13 5.81 9.28
CA PRO A 65 11.35 6.76 10.37
C PRO A 65 10.10 7.61 10.64
N LYS A 66 9.83 7.90 11.91
CA LYS A 66 8.62 8.61 12.32
C LYS A 66 8.54 10.01 11.68
N GLU A 67 9.69 10.67 11.54
CA GLU A 67 9.83 11.99 10.93
C GLU A 67 9.46 11.98 9.44
N GLU A 68 9.74 10.88 8.74
CA GLU A 68 9.37 10.67 7.34
C GLU A 68 7.86 10.48 7.20
N ILE A 69 7.27 9.65 8.07
CA ILE A 69 5.82 9.40 8.11
C ILE A 69 5.08 10.71 8.38
N GLU A 70 5.50 11.48 9.39
CA GLU A 70 4.86 12.76 9.74
C GLU A 70 4.97 13.79 8.62
N ARG A 71 6.05 13.78 7.85
CA ARG A 71 6.25 14.71 6.73
C ARG A 71 5.40 14.35 5.50
N ARG A 72 5.26 13.06 5.20
CA ARG A 72 4.66 12.56 3.94
C ARG A 72 3.21 12.11 4.09
N ILE A 73 2.80 11.68 5.28
CA ILE A 73 1.48 11.13 5.57
C ILE A 73 0.85 12.01 6.65
N LYS A 74 0.03 12.96 6.23
CA LYS A 74 -0.76 13.82 7.12
C LYS A 74 -2.00 13.06 7.61
#